data_AF-A0A6G3X2Y3-F1
#
_entry.id   AF-A0A6G3X2Y3-F1
#
_cell.length_a   1.000
_cell.length_b   1.000
_cell.length_c   1.000
_cell.angle_alpha   90.00
_cell.angle_beta   90.00
_cell.angle_gamma   90.00
#
_symmetry.space_group_name_H-M   'P 1'
#
loop_
_entity.id
_entity.type
_entity.pdbx_description
1 polymer ?
#
loop_
_entity_poly.entity_id
_entity_poly.type
_entity_poly.pdbx_seq_one_letter_code
_entity_poly.pdbx_strand_id
1 'polypeptide(L)' 'IPADPAGATEVPGVWAAGNVTRLTEQVIGAAAAGLMAASAINGDLIAEDTRDAVEARRRG' A
#
# COMPACT_ATOMS: atom_id res chain seq x y z
N ILE A 1 8.49 -12.94 0.40
CA ILE A 1 7.01 -13.13 0.40
C ILE A 1 6.44 -12.62 -0.91
N PRO A 2 5.39 -13.24 -1.50
CA PRO A 2 4.76 -12.73 -2.71
C PRO A 2 4.13 -11.36 -2.46
N ALA A 3 4.49 -10.38 -3.29
CA ALA A 3 3.90 -9.06 -3.33
C ALA A 3 4.12 -8.45 -4.72
N ASP A 4 3.25 -7.54 -5.14
CA ASP A 4 3.41 -6.81 -6.39
C ASP A 4 4.55 -5.76 -6.29
N PRO A 5 4.87 -5.03 -7.38
CA PRO A 5 5.92 -4.01 -7.35
C PRO A 5 5.68 -2.83 -6.38
N ALA A 6 4.42 -2.55 -6.02
CA ALA A 6 4.07 -1.54 -5.03
C ALA A 6 4.10 -2.11 -3.59
N GLY A 7 4.20 -3.42 -3.43
CA GLY A 7 4.26 -4.12 -2.15
C GLY A 7 2.92 -4.70 -1.71
N ALA A 8 1.87 -4.67 -2.54
CA ALA A 8 0.58 -5.27 -2.18
C ALA A 8 0.67 -6.80 -2.17
N THR A 9 0.16 -7.43 -1.11
CA THR A 9 0.05 -8.89 -1.02
C THR A 9 -1.32 -9.36 -1.52
N GLU A 10 -1.51 -10.68 -1.61
CA GLU A 10 -2.82 -11.28 -1.93
C GLU A 10 -3.87 -11.03 -0.83
N VAL A 11 -3.45 -10.63 0.38
CA VAL A 11 -4.37 -10.29 1.47
C VAL A 11 -4.72 -8.80 1.38
N PRO A 12 -6.00 -8.44 1.17
CA PRO A 12 -6.42 -7.04 1.13
C PRO A 12 -6.01 -6.28 2.39
N GLY A 13 -5.45 -5.08 2.21
CA GLY A 13 -4.98 -4.25 3.32
C GLY A 13 -3.67 -4.71 3.97
N VAL A 14 -2.96 -5.68 3.37
CA VAL A 14 -1.64 -6.14 3.86
C VAL A 14 -0.58 -5.87 2.80
N TRP A 15 0.47 -5.16 3.21
CA TRP A 15 1.61 -4.79 2.36
C TRP A 15 2.94 -5.31 2.91
N ALA A 16 3.87 -5.51 1.99
CA ALA A 16 5.23 -5.95 2.25
C ALA A 16 6.24 -4.99 1.59
N ALA A 17 7.23 -4.53 2.36
CA ALA A 17 8.25 -3.62 1.88
C ALA A 17 9.63 -3.95 2.46
N GLY A 18 10.67 -3.53 1.75
CA GLY A 18 12.05 -3.77 2.16
C GLY A 18 12.57 -5.17 1.80
N ASN A 19 13.63 -5.61 2.47
CA ASN A 19 14.34 -6.85 2.10
C ASN A 19 13.47 -8.11 2.13
N VAL A 20 12.32 -8.11 2.83
CA VAL A 20 11.37 -9.23 2.84
C VAL A 20 10.75 -9.52 1.45
N THR A 21 10.72 -8.52 0.56
CA THR A 21 10.32 -8.67 -0.85
C THR A 21 11.51 -8.77 -1.80
N ARG A 22 12.65 -8.16 -1.46
CA ARG A 22 13.87 -8.15 -2.29
C ARG A 22 15.14 -8.26 -1.44
N LEU A 23 15.61 -9.49 -1.18
CA LEU A 23 16.64 -9.80 -0.17
C LEU A 23 17.99 -9.09 -0.40
N THR A 24 18.37 -8.85 -1.65
CA THR A 24 19.66 -8.27 -2.03
C THR A 24 19.67 -6.74 -2.02
N GLU A 25 18.54 -6.08 -1.77
CA GLU A 25 18.47 -4.62 -1.72
C GLU A 25 19.24 -4.08 -0.52
N GLN A 26 19.98 -2.98 -0.75
CA GLN A 26 20.64 -2.25 0.32
C GLN A 26 19.65 -1.28 0.97
N VAL A 27 20.05 -0.64 2.07
CA VAL A 27 19.18 0.20 2.91
C VAL A 27 18.35 1.22 2.11
N ILE A 28 18.96 1.88 1.12
CA ILE A 28 18.25 2.85 0.26
C ILE A 28 17.17 2.18 -0.60
N GLY A 29 17.45 1.00 -1.16
CA GLY A 29 16.46 0.23 -1.92
C GLY A 29 15.31 -0.26 -1.04
N ALA A 30 15.62 -0.68 0.19
CA ALA A 30 14.61 -1.05 1.17
C ALA A 30 13.71 0.12 1.57
N ALA A 31 14.30 1.30 1.78
CA ALA A 31 13.56 2.54 2.05
C ALA A 31 12.69 2.96 0.86
N ALA A 32 13.19 2.85 -0.37
CA ALA A 32 12.41 3.13 -1.58
C ALA A 32 11.20 2.19 -1.72
N ALA A 33 11.35 0.90 -1.41
CA ALA A 33 10.21 -0.02 -1.34
C ALA A 33 9.20 0.40 -0.27
N GLY A 34 9.66 0.91 0.88
CA GLY A 34 8.80 1.48 1.92
C GLY A 34 8.00 2.69 1.44
N LEU A 35 8.64 3.60 0.68
CA LEU A 35 7.97 4.74 0.07
C LEU A 35 6.86 4.30 -0.89
N MET A 36 7.16 3.35 -1.78
CA MET A 36 6.18 2.81 -2.73
C MET A 36 4.96 2.23 -2.03
N ALA A 37 5.18 1.37 -1.02
CA ALA A 37 4.10 0.78 -0.25
C ALA A 37 3.28 1.85 0.49
N ALA A 38 3.93 2.82 1.14
CA ALA A 38 3.25 3.90 1.84
C ALA A 38 2.39 4.77 0.90
N SER A 39 2.88 5.08 -0.31
CA SER A 39 2.10 5.80 -1.32
C SER A 39 0.87 5.02 -1.78
N ALA A 40 1.01 3.71 -1.99
CA ALA A 40 -0.10 2.83 -2.36
C ALA A 40 -1.15 2.73 -1.23
N ILE A 41 -0.70 2.49 0.01
CA ILE A 41 -1.55 2.47 1.21
C ILE A 41 -2.37 3.75 1.32
N ASN A 42 -1.71 4.90 1.21
CA ASN A 42 -2.38 6.20 1.29
C ASN A 42 -3.39 6.39 0.15
N GLY A 43 -3.08 5.93 -1.06
CA GLY A 43 -4.01 5.95 -2.19
C GLY A 43 -5.28 5.12 -1.92
N ASP A 44 -5.12 3.91 -1.39
CA ASP A 44 -6.23 3.02 -1.07
C ASP A 44 -7.12 3.59 0.04
N LEU A 45 -6.52 4.14 1.09
CA LEU A 45 -7.25 4.80 2.19
C LEU A 45 -8.01 6.03 1.70
N ILE A 46 -7.42 6.88 0.86
CA ILE A 46 -8.11 8.03 0.26
C ILE A 46 -9.30 7.57 -0.58
N ALA A 47 -9.15 6.48 -1.33
CA ALA A 47 -10.23 5.93 -2.14
C ALA A 47 -11.37 5.37 -1.26
N GLU A 48 -11.05 4.74 -0.14
CA GLU A 48 -12.00 4.29 0.88
C GLU A 48 -12.76 5.48 1.51
N ASP A 49 -12.05 6.47 2.05
CA ASP A 49 -12.62 7.68 2.64
C ASP A 49 -13.56 8.39 1.63
N THR A 50 -13.16 8.43 0.36
CA THR A 50 -13.96 9.04 -0.71
C THR A 50 -15.28 8.28 -0.93
N ARG A 51 -15.25 6.93 -0.94
CA ARG A 51 -16.47 6.12 -1.08
C ARG A 51 -17.41 6.37 0.09
N ASP A 52 -16.88 6.32 1.32
CA ASP A 52 -17.65 6.51 2.54
C ASP A 52 -18.32 7.89 2.58
N ALA A 53 -17.59 8.93 2.20
CA ALA A 53 -18.11 10.30 2.12
C ALA A 53 -19.24 10.43 1.09
N VAL A 54 -19.08 9.84 -0.10
CA VAL A 54 -20.12 9.85 -1.15
C VAL A 54 -21.37 9.11 -0.69
N GLU A 55 -21.22 7.97 -0.03
CA GLU A 55 -22.36 7.22 0.48
C GLU A 55 -23.09 7.96 1.61
N ALA A 56 -22.34 8.55 2.55
CA ALA A 56 -22.92 9.37 3.62
C ALA A 56 -23.73 10.52 3.04
N ARG A 57 -23.24 11.17 1.97
CA ARG A 57 -23.96 12.25 1.28
C ARG A 57 -25.21 11.77 0.55
N ARG A 58 -25.26 10.52 0.07
CA ARG A 58 -26.47 9.95 -0.58
C ARG A 58 -27.55 9.56 0.42
N ARG A 59 -27.18 9.26 1.67
CA ARG A 59 -28.10 8.86 2.74
C ARG A 59 -28.73 10.04 3.49
N GLY A 60 -28.12 11.22 3.44
CA GLY A 60 -28.65 12.48 4.02
C GLY A 60 -29.45 13.28 2.99
#